data_AF-A0A832N9D9-F1
#
_entry.id   AF-A0A832N9D9-F1
#
_cell.length_a   1.000
_cell.length_b   1.000
_cell.length_c   1.000
_cell.angle_alpha   90.00
_cell.angle_beta   90.00
_cell.angle_gamma   90.00
#
_symmetry.space_group_name_H-M   'P 1'
#
loop_
_entity.id
_entity.type
_entity.pdbx_description
1 polymer ?
#
loop_
_entity_poly.entity_id
_entity_poly.type
_entity_poly.pdbx_seq_one_letter_code
_entity_poly.pdbx_strand_id
1 'polypeptide(L)'
;MLWMMLALLGWGDAPRPYTAFLRDVVNLERLTEPPLPGATCKQFSSYDRRSRIDPDTGQFVDWDANGDAGNFLREDDEGHVLAEMEGPGCIVRIWSANPQGRLKLFVDGALALEVDFLALARGEVPGIPEPLVGLHARGANCYLPIPYQKSCRLVVQDPGPLYYHVDYWTFPPETEVEPFHWPLREEEQRVLEEVLETLRRAGQPPHRYEGEKTYTGQVALAPEEEVEWL
;
A
#
# COMPACT_ATOMS: atom_id res chain seq x y z
N MET A 1 38.88 -12.86 18.63
CA MET A 1 37.73 -13.11 17.73
C MET A 1 36.48 -12.88 18.55
N LEU A 2 35.93 -11.67 18.47
CA LEU A 2 34.71 -11.28 19.17
C LEU A 2 33.53 -11.67 18.29
N TRP A 3 32.74 -12.67 18.70
CA TRP A 3 31.51 -13.03 18.01
C TRP A 3 30.45 -11.99 18.36
N MET A 4 30.06 -11.20 17.36
CA MET A 4 28.94 -10.27 17.44
C MET A 4 27.67 -11.10 17.34
N MET A 5 26.95 -11.28 18.46
CA MET A 5 25.60 -11.84 18.44
C MET A 5 24.70 -10.86 17.68
N LEU A 6 24.30 -11.24 16.46
CA LEU A 6 23.14 -10.65 15.82
C LEU A 6 21.93 -11.01 16.68
N ALA A 7 21.34 -10.02 17.35
CA ALA A 7 20.01 -10.16 17.89
C ALA A 7 19.05 -10.31 16.70
N LEU A 8 18.61 -11.54 16.45
CA LEU A 8 17.45 -11.81 15.62
C LEU A 8 16.25 -11.16 16.33
N LEU A 9 15.84 -9.98 15.88
CA LEU A 9 14.54 -9.42 16.19
C LEU A 9 13.49 -10.24 15.43
N GLY A 10 13.32 -11.50 15.84
CA GLY A 10 12.09 -12.22 15.56
C GLY A 10 11.00 -11.55 16.39
N TRP A 11 9.90 -11.18 15.76
CA TRP A 11 8.63 -11.17 16.48
C TRP A 11 8.51 -12.55 17.15
N GLY A 12 8.09 -12.62 18.43
CA GLY A 12 8.15 -13.83 19.24
C GLY A 12 7.42 -15.03 18.62
N ASP A 13 7.27 -16.14 19.36
CA ASP A 13 6.64 -17.40 18.89
C ASP A 13 5.20 -17.29 18.32
N ALA A 14 4.63 -16.09 18.21
CA ALA A 14 3.32 -15.84 17.63
C ALA A 14 3.43 -15.02 16.32
N PRO A 15 2.59 -15.32 15.30
CA PRO A 15 2.52 -14.54 14.07
C PRO A 15 2.29 -13.05 14.35
N ARG A 16 2.87 -12.17 13.53
CA ARG A 16 2.60 -10.74 13.62
C ARG A 16 1.10 -10.47 13.44
N PRO A 17 0.40 -9.89 14.43
CA PRO A 17 -1.04 -9.72 14.36
C PRO A 17 -1.43 -8.64 13.35
N TYR A 18 -2.66 -8.74 12.82
CA TYR A 18 -3.16 -7.77 11.84
C TYR A 18 -3.17 -6.32 12.37
N THR A 19 -3.42 -6.15 13.68
CA THR A 19 -3.37 -4.85 14.35
C THR A 19 -2.01 -4.15 14.22
N ALA A 20 -0.90 -4.90 14.15
CA ALA A 20 0.43 -4.32 13.93
C ALA A 20 0.57 -3.74 12.51
N PHE A 21 -0.02 -4.39 11.50
CA PHE A 21 -0.03 -3.88 10.13
C PHE A 21 -0.92 -2.64 9.98
N LEU A 22 -2.04 -2.57 10.70
CA LEU A 22 -2.86 -1.35 10.74
C LEU A 22 -2.07 -0.18 11.32
N ARG A 23 -1.35 -0.39 12.44
CA ARG A 23 -0.50 0.62 13.07
C ARG A 23 0.63 1.11 12.18
N ASP A 24 1.18 0.21 11.36
CA ASP A 24 2.24 0.55 10.41
C ASP A 24 1.84 1.64 9.41
N VAL A 25 0.54 1.80 9.11
CA VAL A 25 0.03 2.82 8.17
C VAL A 25 0.40 4.24 8.62
N VAL A 26 0.49 4.48 9.93
CA VAL A 26 0.79 5.80 10.52
C VAL A 26 2.14 5.82 11.26
N ASN A 27 2.89 4.72 11.25
CA ASN A 27 4.15 4.63 11.97
C ASN A 27 5.32 5.19 11.13
N LEU A 28 5.59 6.49 11.31
CA LEU A 28 6.70 7.17 10.64
C LEU A 28 8.09 6.80 11.18
N GLU A 29 8.19 6.23 12.39
CA GLU A 29 9.49 5.83 12.97
C GLU A 29 10.16 4.75 12.11
N ARG A 30 9.37 3.92 11.42
CA ARG A 30 9.87 2.91 10.48
C ARG A 30 10.71 3.48 9.34
N LEU A 31 10.58 4.77 9.01
CA LEU A 31 11.43 5.42 8.01
C LEU A 31 12.89 5.52 8.47
N THR A 32 13.14 5.39 9.77
CA THR A 32 14.47 5.44 10.38
C THR A 32 15.09 4.06 10.59
N GLU A 33 14.35 3.00 10.30
CA GLU A 33 14.79 1.62 10.48
C GLU A 33 15.02 0.95 9.12
N PRO A 34 16.09 0.15 8.97
CA PRO A 34 16.22 -0.67 7.77
C PRO A 34 15.07 -1.70 7.71
N PRO A 35 14.63 -2.11 6.52
CA PRO A 35 13.69 -3.21 6.39
C PRO A 35 14.29 -4.49 6.99
N LEU A 36 13.41 -5.44 7.37
CA LEU A 36 13.84 -6.76 7.83
C LEU A 36 14.86 -7.36 6.85
N PRO A 37 15.99 -7.92 7.33
CA PRO A 37 16.97 -8.54 6.45
C PRO A 37 16.33 -9.55 5.50
N GLY A 38 16.50 -9.36 4.19
CA GLY A 38 15.89 -10.21 3.16
C GLY A 38 14.49 -9.80 2.71
N ALA A 39 13.84 -8.84 3.38
CA ALA A 39 12.60 -8.27 2.88
C ALA A 39 12.82 -7.41 1.63
N THR A 40 11.88 -7.47 0.69
CA THR A 40 11.92 -6.68 -0.55
C THR A 40 10.61 -5.94 -0.77
N CYS A 41 10.67 -4.69 -1.24
CA CYS A 41 9.51 -3.96 -1.74
C CYS A 41 9.46 -4.08 -3.26
N LYS A 42 8.29 -4.42 -3.79
CA LYS A 42 8.06 -4.66 -5.22
C LYS A 42 6.71 -4.07 -5.63
N GLN A 43 6.53 -3.91 -6.94
CA GLN A 43 5.31 -3.35 -7.53
C GLN A 43 4.90 -4.20 -8.72
N PHE A 44 3.60 -4.50 -8.82
CA PHE A 44 2.96 -4.85 -10.09
C PHE A 44 2.26 -3.62 -10.66
N SER A 45 2.32 -3.43 -11.97
CA SER A 45 1.65 -2.32 -12.63
C SER A 45 1.19 -2.64 -14.04
N SER A 46 0.31 -1.79 -14.54
CA SER A 46 -0.16 -1.80 -15.93
C SER A 46 0.86 -1.26 -16.94
N TYR A 47 2.14 -1.16 -16.62
CA TYR A 47 3.15 -0.56 -17.50
C TYR A 47 3.21 -1.24 -18.88
N ASP A 48 3.60 -0.49 -19.91
CA ASP A 48 3.75 -1.00 -21.27
C ASP A 48 4.88 -2.03 -21.34
N ARG A 49 4.53 -3.30 -21.57
CA ARG A 49 5.49 -4.41 -21.58
C ARG A 49 6.50 -4.37 -22.72
N ARG A 50 6.32 -3.49 -23.70
CA ARG A 50 7.34 -3.24 -24.71
C ARG A 50 8.57 -2.59 -24.07
N SER A 51 8.37 -1.65 -23.15
CA SER A 51 9.44 -1.02 -22.37
C SER A 51 10.03 -2.04 -21.40
N ARG A 52 11.25 -2.50 -21.67
CA ARG A 52 11.90 -3.56 -20.92
C ARG A 52 13.41 -3.42 -20.93
N ILE A 53 14.06 -4.14 -20.01
CA ILE A 53 15.51 -4.37 -20.04
C ILE A 53 15.72 -5.74 -20.66
N ASP A 54 16.53 -5.79 -21.72
CA ASP A 54 16.99 -7.05 -22.30
C ASP A 54 17.87 -7.80 -21.28
N PRO A 55 17.52 -9.04 -20.90
CA PRO A 55 18.21 -9.74 -19.81
C PRO A 55 19.63 -10.18 -20.19
N ASP A 56 19.93 -10.36 -21.47
CA ASP A 56 21.23 -10.84 -21.94
C ASP A 56 22.23 -9.69 -22.10
N THR A 57 21.75 -8.53 -22.53
CA THR A 57 22.59 -7.38 -22.89
C THR A 57 22.51 -6.22 -21.88
N GLY A 58 21.48 -6.19 -21.02
CA GLY A 58 21.21 -5.10 -20.10
C GLY A 58 20.74 -3.80 -20.77
N GLN A 59 20.40 -3.84 -22.07
CA GLN A 59 19.97 -2.66 -22.81
C GLN A 59 18.48 -2.37 -22.62
N PHE A 60 18.12 -1.09 -22.61
CA PHE A 60 16.73 -0.66 -22.65
C PHE A 60 16.17 -0.87 -24.06
N VAL A 61 15.03 -1.56 -24.15
CA VAL A 61 14.32 -1.84 -25.41
C VAL A 61 12.95 -1.20 -25.34
N ASP A 62 12.57 -0.49 -26.41
CA ASP A 62 11.30 0.26 -26.54
C ASP A 62 11.00 1.13 -25.29
N TRP A 63 12.03 1.79 -24.77
CA TRP A 63 11.98 2.53 -23.50
C TRP A 63 10.94 3.68 -23.50
N ASP A 64 10.61 4.20 -24.68
CA ASP A 64 9.63 5.24 -24.92
C ASP A 64 8.19 4.73 -25.11
N ALA A 65 7.95 3.42 -25.00
CA ALA A 65 6.62 2.85 -25.04
C ALA A 65 5.78 3.34 -23.85
N ASN A 66 4.52 3.72 -24.11
CA ASN A 66 3.67 4.50 -23.18
C ASN A 66 2.21 4.00 -23.15
N GLY A 67 1.96 2.78 -23.60
CA GLY A 67 0.66 2.11 -23.53
C GLY A 67 0.40 1.50 -22.15
N ASP A 68 0.44 2.30 -21.08
CA ASP A 68 0.48 1.84 -19.68
C ASP A 68 -0.90 1.49 -19.07
N ALA A 69 -1.90 1.14 -19.89
CA ALA A 69 -3.24 0.77 -19.42
C ALA A 69 -3.67 -0.58 -19.99
N GLY A 70 -4.35 -1.38 -19.17
CA GLY A 70 -4.89 -2.68 -19.59
C GLY A 70 -3.85 -3.80 -19.70
N ASN A 71 -2.61 -3.59 -19.26
CA ASN A 71 -1.60 -4.65 -19.20
C ASN A 71 -1.76 -5.47 -17.91
N PHE A 72 -2.51 -6.56 -17.97
CA PHE A 72 -2.71 -7.50 -16.86
C PHE A 72 -1.67 -8.63 -16.87
N LEU A 73 -1.47 -9.33 -15.74
CA LEU A 73 -0.59 -10.51 -15.68
C LEU A 73 -1.08 -11.61 -16.61
N ARG A 74 -2.38 -11.91 -16.53
CA ARG A 74 -3.13 -12.86 -17.35
C ARG A 74 -4.62 -12.65 -17.13
N GLU A 75 -5.43 -13.42 -17.84
CA GLU A 75 -6.85 -13.60 -17.57
C GLU A 75 -7.08 -15.08 -17.18
N ASP A 76 -7.91 -15.31 -16.18
CA ASP A 76 -8.37 -16.64 -15.77
C ASP A 76 -9.88 -16.61 -15.43
N ASP A 77 -10.43 -17.73 -14.96
CA ASP A 77 -11.87 -17.86 -14.68
C ASP A 77 -12.39 -16.86 -13.62
N GLU A 78 -11.51 -16.29 -12.79
CA GLU A 78 -11.88 -15.26 -11.81
C GLU A 78 -11.86 -13.84 -12.38
N GLY A 79 -11.21 -13.61 -13.53
CA GLY A 79 -11.08 -12.32 -14.19
C GLY A 79 -9.64 -11.99 -14.61
N HIS A 80 -9.33 -10.69 -14.71
CA HIS A 80 -7.98 -10.23 -15.02
C HIS A 80 -7.13 -10.16 -13.77
N VAL A 81 -5.96 -10.78 -13.77
CA VAL A 81 -5.03 -10.78 -12.62
C VAL A 81 -4.15 -9.53 -12.68
N LEU A 82 -4.24 -8.67 -11.67
CA LEU A 82 -3.40 -7.46 -11.53
C LEU A 82 -2.07 -7.79 -10.86
N ALA A 83 -2.13 -8.62 -9.82
CA ALA A 83 -0.98 -8.96 -8.99
C ALA A 83 -1.13 -10.38 -8.44
N GLU A 84 0.00 -11.08 -8.33
CA GLU A 84 0.08 -12.40 -7.70
C GLU A 84 1.42 -12.53 -7.00
N MET A 85 1.37 -12.91 -5.73
CA MET A 85 2.53 -13.01 -4.84
C MET A 85 2.53 -14.37 -4.15
N GLU A 86 3.73 -14.87 -3.88
CA GLU A 86 3.99 -16.10 -3.13
C GLU A 86 4.86 -15.79 -1.91
N GLY A 87 4.72 -16.61 -0.86
CA GLY A 87 5.40 -16.44 0.42
C GLY A 87 4.74 -15.40 1.33
N PRO A 88 5.29 -15.18 2.55
CA PRO A 88 4.78 -14.17 3.46
C PRO A 88 5.01 -12.77 2.91
N GLY A 89 3.99 -11.93 3.00
CA GLY A 89 4.07 -10.55 2.49
C GLY A 89 2.90 -9.69 2.92
N CYS A 90 2.85 -8.47 2.37
CA CYS A 90 1.76 -7.53 2.61
C CYS A 90 1.60 -6.59 1.42
N ILE A 91 0.41 -6.51 0.82
CA ILE A 91 0.08 -5.36 -0.04
C ILE A 91 -0.05 -4.14 0.88
N VAL A 92 0.59 -3.04 0.50
CA VAL A 92 0.58 -1.79 1.26
C VAL A 92 -0.06 -0.63 0.50
N ARG A 93 -0.22 -0.78 -0.81
CA ARG A 93 -0.95 0.19 -1.62
C ARG A 93 -1.55 -0.46 -2.87
N ILE A 94 -2.80 -0.11 -3.14
CA ILE A 94 -3.43 -0.31 -4.44
C ILE A 94 -3.77 1.08 -4.99
N TRP A 95 -3.42 1.33 -6.24
CA TRP A 95 -3.70 2.61 -6.92
C TRP A 95 -4.31 2.38 -8.30
N SER A 96 -5.20 3.28 -8.72
CA SER A 96 -5.68 3.35 -10.11
C SER A 96 -6.07 4.79 -10.49
N ALA A 97 -5.86 5.16 -11.76
CA ALA A 97 -6.37 6.42 -12.32
C ALA A 97 -7.84 6.32 -12.78
N ASN A 98 -8.33 5.09 -12.97
CA ASN A 98 -9.65 4.78 -13.50
C ASN A 98 -10.14 3.43 -12.96
N PRO A 99 -10.34 3.31 -11.63
CA PRO A 99 -10.81 2.05 -11.03
C PRO A 99 -12.19 1.71 -11.61
N GLN A 100 -12.31 0.50 -12.13
CA GLN A 100 -13.53 -0.02 -12.72
C GLN A 100 -13.60 -1.52 -12.44
N GLY A 101 -14.84 -2.02 -12.35
CA GLY A 101 -15.09 -3.44 -12.22
C GLY A 101 -15.08 -3.91 -10.77
N ARG A 102 -15.16 -5.22 -10.61
CA ARG A 102 -15.24 -5.87 -9.31
C ARG A 102 -13.86 -6.37 -8.90
N LEU A 103 -13.32 -5.80 -7.83
CA LEU A 103 -12.04 -6.18 -7.25
C LEU A 103 -12.23 -7.40 -6.34
N LYS A 104 -11.47 -8.46 -6.58
CA LYS A 104 -11.45 -9.69 -5.79
C LYS A 104 -10.05 -9.89 -5.23
N LEU A 105 -9.98 -10.05 -3.92
CA LEU A 105 -8.74 -10.29 -3.19
C LEU A 105 -8.77 -11.71 -2.64
N PHE A 106 -7.78 -12.51 -3.05
CA PHE A 106 -7.56 -13.85 -2.52
C PHE A 106 -6.33 -13.82 -1.62
N VAL A 107 -6.49 -14.28 -0.38
CA VAL A 107 -5.43 -14.39 0.62
C VAL A 107 -5.30 -15.86 1.00
N ASP A 108 -4.09 -16.39 0.89
CA ASP A 108 -3.75 -17.79 1.21
C ASP A 108 -4.68 -18.83 0.55
N GLY A 109 -5.11 -18.52 -0.68
CA GLY A 109 -5.97 -19.38 -1.51
C GLY A 109 -7.47 -19.20 -1.27
N ALA A 110 -7.91 -18.38 -0.32
CA ALA A 110 -9.31 -18.10 -0.03
C ALA A 110 -9.72 -16.69 -0.49
N LEU A 111 -10.95 -16.53 -0.99
CA LEU A 111 -11.51 -15.21 -1.26
C LEU A 111 -11.71 -14.46 0.07
N ALA A 112 -10.95 -13.39 0.27
CA ALA A 112 -10.95 -12.60 1.50
C ALA A 112 -11.81 -11.34 1.39
N LEU A 113 -11.84 -10.70 0.22
CA LEU A 113 -12.63 -9.49 -0.02
C LEU A 113 -13.10 -9.43 -1.48
N GLU A 114 -14.35 -9.06 -1.69
CA GLU A 114 -14.94 -8.83 -3.01
C GLU A 114 -15.78 -7.55 -2.96
N VAL A 115 -15.40 -6.54 -3.74
CA VAL A 115 -16.01 -5.21 -3.71
C VAL A 115 -16.03 -4.56 -5.09
N ASP A 116 -16.90 -3.58 -5.29
CA ASP A 116 -16.77 -2.67 -6.43
C ASP A 116 -15.52 -1.79 -6.24
N PHE A 117 -14.65 -1.73 -7.25
CA PHE A 117 -13.36 -1.07 -7.11
C PHE A 117 -13.50 0.45 -6.95
N LEU A 118 -14.49 1.06 -7.60
CA LEU A 118 -14.76 2.50 -7.46
C LEU A 118 -15.36 2.81 -6.09
N ALA A 119 -16.27 1.98 -5.59
CA ALA A 119 -16.84 2.12 -4.25
C ALA A 119 -15.77 1.99 -3.16
N LEU A 120 -14.84 1.03 -3.30
CA LEU A 120 -13.68 0.91 -2.42
C LEU A 120 -12.85 2.21 -2.44
N ALA A 121 -12.52 2.72 -3.62
CA ALA A 121 -11.74 3.94 -3.76
C ALA A 121 -12.42 5.18 -3.16
N ARG A 122 -13.75 5.20 -3.07
CA ARG A 122 -14.55 6.29 -2.50
C ARG A 122 -14.84 6.14 -1.01
N GLY A 123 -14.34 5.09 -0.36
CA GLY A 123 -14.65 4.80 1.04
C GLY A 123 -16.10 4.42 1.28
N GLU A 124 -16.80 3.92 0.27
CA GLU A 124 -18.21 3.51 0.35
C GLU A 124 -18.38 2.06 0.82
N VAL A 125 -17.28 1.29 0.88
CA VAL A 125 -17.27 -0.06 1.46
C VAL A 125 -17.33 0.05 2.99
N PRO A 126 -18.35 -0.52 3.66
CA PRO A 126 -18.48 -0.43 5.12
C PRO A 126 -17.20 -0.87 5.82
N GLY A 127 -16.71 -0.07 6.76
CA GLY A 127 -15.50 -0.36 7.56
C GLY A 127 -14.16 -0.28 6.80
N ILE A 128 -14.14 0.22 5.56
CA ILE A 128 -12.93 0.66 4.85
C ILE A 128 -13.13 2.13 4.42
N PRO A 129 -13.12 3.09 5.36
CA PRO A 129 -13.48 4.48 5.09
C PRO A 129 -12.28 5.35 4.67
N GLU A 130 -12.57 6.57 4.20
CA GLU A 130 -11.55 7.62 4.13
C GLU A 130 -11.05 8.01 5.55
N PRO A 131 -9.78 8.43 5.71
CA PRO A 131 -8.75 8.61 4.68
C PRO A 131 -7.85 7.38 4.43
N LEU A 132 -8.25 6.17 4.85
CA LEU A 132 -7.48 4.95 4.54
C LEU A 132 -7.50 4.63 3.04
N VAL A 133 -8.64 4.93 2.42
CA VAL A 133 -8.85 4.97 0.98
C VAL A 133 -9.17 6.41 0.56
N GLY A 134 -9.14 6.70 -0.73
CA GLY A 134 -9.60 8.00 -1.23
C GLY A 134 -9.49 8.14 -2.74
N LEU A 135 -10.43 8.89 -3.31
CA LEU A 135 -10.46 9.28 -4.72
C LEU A 135 -10.27 10.78 -4.83
N HIS A 136 -9.05 11.22 -5.13
CA HIS A 136 -8.71 12.64 -5.18
C HIS A 136 -8.07 12.97 -6.52
N ALA A 137 -8.60 13.99 -7.22
CA ALA A 137 -8.11 14.43 -8.53
C ALA A 137 -7.93 13.28 -9.56
N ARG A 138 -8.85 12.30 -9.54
CA ARG A 138 -8.83 11.04 -10.33
C ARG A 138 -7.78 10.00 -9.91
N GLY A 139 -7.00 10.23 -8.86
CA GLY A 139 -6.18 9.20 -8.24
C GLY A 139 -6.97 8.44 -7.18
N ALA A 140 -7.32 7.19 -7.46
CA ALA A 140 -7.85 6.26 -6.47
C ALA A 140 -6.70 5.61 -5.71
N ASN A 141 -6.71 5.72 -4.39
CA ASN A 141 -5.73 5.09 -3.51
C ASN A 141 -6.44 4.22 -2.47
N CYS A 142 -5.81 3.09 -2.15
CA CYS A 142 -6.18 2.25 -1.02
C CYS A 142 -4.89 1.87 -0.27
N TYR A 143 -4.82 2.28 1.00
CA TYR A 143 -3.73 1.99 1.93
C TYR A 143 -4.10 0.95 2.99
N LEU A 144 -5.22 0.22 2.79
CA LEU A 144 -5.57 -0.92 3.64
C LEU A 144 -4.46 -1.97 3.53
N PRO A 145 -3.76 -2.30 4.62
CA PRO A 145 -2.73 -3.33 4.58
C PRO A 145 -3.40 -4.69 4.41
N ILE A 146 -2.85 -5.51 3.51
CA ILE A 146 -3.34 -6.85 3.23
C ILE A 146 -2.16 -7.83 3.39
N PRO A 147 -1.86 -8.27 4.63
CA PRO A 147 -0.88 -9.32 4.87
C PRO A 147 -1.38 -10.69 4.41
N TYR A 148 -0.45 -11.56 4.05
CA TYR A 148 -0.70 -12.93 3.61
C TYR A 148 0.48 -13.81 4.01
N GLN A 149 0.23 -15.06 4.41
CA GLN A 149 1.29 -15.96 4.88
C GLN A 149 1.91 -16.80 3.76
N LYS A 150 1.10 -17.20 2.78
CA LYS A 150 1.45 -18.16 1.74
C LYS A 150 1.35 -17.55 0.34
N SER A 151 0.29 -16.80 0.08
CA SER A 151 0.03 -16.24 -1.25
C SER A 151 -1.00 -15.13 -1.21
N CYS A 152 -0.92 -14.20 -2.15
CA CYS A 152 -1.98 -13.22 -2.37
C CYS A 152 -2.19 -13.01 -3.87
N ARG A 153 -3.44 -12.94 -4.29
CA ARG A 153 -3.83 -12.68 -5.68
C ARG A 153 -4.90 -11.61 -5.73
N LEU A 154 -4.65 -10.57 -6.52
CA LEU A 154 -5.59 -9.47 -6.76
C LEU A 154 -6.11 -9.57 -8.19
N VAL A 155 -7.43 -9.70 -8.32
CA VAL A 155 -8.13 -9.91 -9.57
C VAL A 155 -9.18 -8.83 -9.76
N VAL A 156 -9.48 -8.46 -11.00
CA VAL A 156 -10.60 -7.58 -11.34
C VAL A 156 -11.46 -8.19 -12.45
N GLN A 157 -12.77 -8.14 -12.26
CA GLN A 157 -13.75 -8.53 -13.28
C GLN A 157 -14.27 -7.27 -13.99
N ASP A 158 -14.41 -7.36 -15.31
CA ASP A 158 -14.91 -6.29 -16.17
C ASP A 158 -14.20 -4.92 -16.03
N PRO A 159 -12.84 -4.87 -15.97
CA PRO A 159 -12.10 -3.63 -15.66
C PRO A 159 -12.08 -2.58 -16.78
N GLY A 160 -12.35 -2.97 -18.03
CA GLY A 160 -11.86 -2.18 -19.18
C GLY A 160 -10.33 -2.00 -19.14
N PRO A 161 -9.77 -1.07 -19.93
CA PRO A 161 -8.34 -0.74 -19.85
C PRO A 161 -8.07 0.19 -18.66
N LEU A 162 -7.65 -0.37 -17.52
CA LEU A 162 -7.31 0.42 -16.34
C LEU A 162 -5.80 0.59 -16.13
N TYR A 163 -5.42 1.73 -15.57
CA TYR A 163 -4.10 1.98 -15.00
C TYR A 163 -4.09 1.43 -13.57
N TYR A 164 -3.09 0.66 -13.18
CA TYR A 164 -2.97 0.19 -11.79
C TYR A 164 -1.53 0.11 -11.31
N HIS A 165 -1.35 0.32 -10.00
CA HIS A 165 -0.19 -0.13 -9.24
C HIS A 165 -0.66 -0.98 -8.05
N VAL A 166 0.11 -2.01 -7.72
CA VAL A 166 -0.04 -2.82 -6.50
C VAL A 166 1.35 -2.92 -5.86
N ASP A 167 1.55 -2.16 -4.79
CA ASP A 167 2.81 -2.10 -4.05
C ASP A 167 2.74 -3.07 -2.88
N TYR A 168 3.79 -3.87 -2.70
CA TYR A 168 3.83 -4.88 -1.66
C TYR A 168 5.22 -5.12 -1.11
N TRP A 169 5.24 -5.60 0.14
CA TRP A 169 6.42 -6.19 0.75
C TRP A 169 6.37 -7.71 0.61
N THR A 170 7.52 -8.30 0.29
CA THR A 170 7.81 -9.72 0.51
C THR A 170 8.69 -9.82 1.74
N PHE A 171 8.29 -10.64 2.70
CA PHE A 171 9.06 -10.89 3.93
C PHE A 171 9.93 -12.15 3.78
N PRO A 172 10.95 -12.32 4.63
CA PRO A 172 11.70 -13.57 4.72
C PRO A 172 10.77 -14.77 4.93
N PRO A 173 11.05 -15.95 4.33
CA PRO A 173 10.17 -17.12 4.40
C PRO A 173 9.76 -17.57 5.81
N GLU A 174 10.62 -17.33 6.80
CA GLU A 174 10.41 -17.64 8.22
C GLU A 174 9.52 -16.62 8.95
N THR A 175 9.12 -15.53 8.28
CA THR A 175 8.28 -14.51 8.89
C THR A 175 6.85 -15.02 9.00
N GLU A 176 6.37 -15.13 10.23
CA GLU A 176 4.98 -15.46 10.51
C GLU A 176 4.14 -14.19 10.59
N VAL A 177 3.07 -14.14 9.80
CA VAL A 177 2.13 -13.02 9.75
C VAL A 177 0.71 -13.53 9.83
N GLU A 178 -0.14 -12.80 10.55
CA GLU A 178 -1.57 -13.04 10.50
C GLU A 178 -2.12 -12.62 9.13
N PRO A 179 -2.75 -13.54 8.36
CA PRO A 179 -3.32 -13.18 7.07
C PRO A 179 -4.51 -12.24 7.21
N PHE A 180 -4.65 -11.34 6.25
CA PHE A 180 -5.79 -10.44 6.15
C PHE A 180 -7.10 -11.23 6.05
N HIS A 181 -8.11 -10.73 6.76
CA HIS A 181 -9.47 -11.22 6.67
C HIS A 181 -10.45 -10.05 6.73
N TRP A 182 -11.65 -10.28 6.21
CA TRP A 182 -12.74 -9.33 6.23
C TRP A 182 -14.06 -10.07 6.48
N PRO A 183 -14.95 -9.58 7.37
CA PRO A 183 -14.89 -8.32 8.11
C PRO A 183 -13.90 -8.33 9.29
N LEU A 184 -13.39 -7.14 9.66
CA LEU A 184 -12.47 -6.98 10.79
C LEU A 184 -13.10 -7.38 12.13
N ARG A 185 -12.29 -7.93 13.04
CA ARG A 185 -12.68 -8.22 14.43
C ARG A 185 -12.80 -6.93 15.24
N GLU A 186 -13.48 -6.97 16.38
CA GLU A 186 -13.69 -5.79 17.21
C GLU A 186 -12.39 -5.06 17.61
N GLU A 187 -11.35 -5.80 17.95
CA GLU A 187 -10.05 -5.21 18.30
C GLU A 187 -9.42 -4.50 17.09
N GLU A 188 -9.44 -5.13 15.93
CA GLU A 188 -8.92 -4.58 14.67
C GLU A 188 -9.69 -3.34 14.24
N GLN A 189 -11.02 -3.31 14.43
CA GLN A 189 -11.84 -2.12 14.18
C GLN A 189 -11.46 -0.96 15.10
N ARG A 190 -11.21 -1.21 16.39
CA ARG A 190 -10.75 -0.17 17.34
C ARG A 190 -9.39 0.37 16.93
N VAL A 191 -8.46 -0.51 16.58
CA VAL A 191 -7.13 -0.12 16.08
C VAL A 191 -7.22 0.69 14.80
N LEU A 192 -8.08 0.28 13.86
CA LEU A 192 -8.32 1.04 12.64
C LEU A 192 -8.84 2.45 12.95
N GLU A 193 -9.75 2.61 13.91
CA GLU A 193 -10.25 3.93 14.29
C GLU A 193 -9.14 4.84 14.86
N GLU A 194 -8.23 4.30 15.68
CA GLU A 194 -7.05 5.05 16.17
C GLU A 194 -6.14 5.51 15.02
N VAL A 195 -5.94 4.64 14.03
CA VAL A 195 -5.16 4.94 12.81
C VAL A 195 -5.85 6.03 11.99
N LEU A 196 -7.17 5.91 11.78
CA LEU A 196 -7.96 6.91 11.06
C LEU A 196 -7.96 8.26 11.78
N GLU A 197 -8.06 8.29 13.10
CA GLU A 197 -7.95 9.52 13.88
C GLU A 197 -6.59 10.19 13.68
N THR A 198 -5.51 9.40 13.63
CA THR A 198 -4.17 9.91 13.33
C THR A 198 -4.09 10.47 11.91
N LEU A 199 -4.59 9.74 10.90
CA LEU A 199 -4.59 10.21 9.51
C LEU A 199 -5.44 11.48 9.30
N ARG A 200 -6.57 11.61 9.99
CA ARG A 200 -7.43 12.81 9.92
C ARG A 200 -6.75 14.06 10.49
N ARG A 201 -5.67 13.91 11.28
CA ARG A 201 -4.83 15.01 11.76
C ARG A 201 -3.71 15.38 10.79
N ALA A 202 -3.71 14.83 9.56
CA ALA A 202 -2.74 15.21 8.52
C ALA A 202 -2.65 16.74 8.37
N GLY A 203 -1.41 17.23 8.26
CA GLY A 203 -1.11 18.67 8.26
C GLY A 203 -0.86 19.27 9.66
N GLN A 204 -1.14 18.54 10.74
CA GLN A 204 -0.66 18.89 12.07
C GLN A 204 0.73 18.27 12.30
N PRO A 205 1.67 19.00 12.94
CA PRO A 205 2.97 18.42 13.25
C PRO A 205 2.80 17.21 14.18
N PRO A 206 3.41 16.05 13.86
CA PRO A 206 3.23 14.81 14.63
C PRO A 206 3.85 14.89 16.04
N HIS A 207 4.75 15.83 16.25
CA HIS A 207 5.37 16.15 17.53
C HIS A 207 5.24 17.63 17.80
N ARG A 208 4.88 18.00 19.05
CA ARG A 208 4.91 19.39 19.52
C ARG A 208 6.16 19.58 20.35
N TYR A 209 6.97 20.57 20.00
CA TYR A 209 8.17 20.90 20.77
C TYR A 209 7.81 21.80 21.96
N GLU A 210 8.48 21.61 23.09
CA GLU A 210 8.31 22.52 24.22
C GLU A 210 8.74 23.94 23.81
N GLY A 211 7.86 24.92 23.98
CA GLY A 211 8.08 26.30 23.57
C GLY A 211 7.77 26.61 22.09
N GLU A 212 7.22 25.65 21.34
CA GLU A 212 6.76 25.89 19.96
C GLU A 212 5.71 27.00 19.90
N LYS A 213 5.89 27.93 18.95
CA LYS A 213 4.94 29.01 18.66
C LYS A 213 4.46 28.87 17.23
N THR A 214 3.14 28.75 17.05
CA THR A 214 2.52 28.78 15.72
C THR A 214 2.05 30.20 15.43
N TYR A 215 2.54 30.77 14.32
CA TYR A 215 2.06 32.05 13.78
C TYR A 215 1.15 31.75 12.59
N THR A 216 -0.03 32.36 12.54
CA THR A 216 -0.97 32.21 11.43
C THR A 216 -1.31 33.59 10.89
N GLY A 217 -1.21 33.77 9.57
CA GLY A 217 -1.57 35.01 8.90
C GLY A 217 -1.85 34.78 7.42
N GLN A 218 -2.40 35.78 6.76
CA GLN A 218 -2.58 35.80 5.31
C GLN A 218 -1.65 36.86 4.73
N VAL A 219 -0.98 36.52 3.63
CA VAL A 219 -0.18 37.47 2.87
C VAL A 219 -0.60 37.41 1.41
N ALA A 220 -0.74 38.57 0.79
CA ALA A 220 -0.89 38.69 -0.66
C ALA A 220 0.46 39.15 -1.20
N LEU A 221 1.07 38.35 -2.05
CA LEU A 221 2.34 38.66 -2.70
C LEU A 221 2.07 39.01 -4.16
N ALA A 222 2.62 40.13 -4.62
CA ALA A 222 2.78 40.38 -6.05
C ALA A 222 3.90 39.50 -6.64
N PRO A 223 3.99 39.33 -7.97
CA PRO A 223 5.15 38.70 -8.58
C PRO A 223 6.44 39.38 -8.11
N GLU A 224 7.46 38.58 -7.75
CA GLU A 224 8.78 39.02 -7.26
C GLU A 224 8.79 39.63 -5.83
N GLU A 225 7.67 39.67 -5.10
CA GLU A 225 7.70 40.02 -3.68
C GLU A 225 8.10 38.83 -2.79
N GLU A 226 8.97 39.12 -1.83
CA GLU A 226 9.38 38.19 -0.77
C GLU A 226 8.85 38.67 0.59
N VAL A 227 8.45 37.72 1.43
CA VAL A 227 8.08 37.97 2.82
C VAL A 227 8.87 37.06 3.72
N GLU A 228 9.60 37.65 4.67
CA GLU A 228 10.20 36.93 5.78
C GLU A 228 9.18 36.75 6.90
N TRP A 229 8.95 35.50 7.26
CA TRP A 229 8.29 35.14 8.51
C TRP A 229 9.36 35.03 9.60
N LEU A 230 9.05 35.56 10.79
CA LEU A 230 9.93 35.56 11.98
C LEU A 230 10.33 34.14 12.41
#